data_AF-A0A1D2QTZ7-F1
#
_entry.id   AF-A0A1D2QTZ7-F1
#
_cell.length_a   1.000
_cell.length_b   1.000
_cell.length_c   1.000
_cell.angle_alpha   90.00
_cell.angle_beta   90.00
_cell.angle_gamma   90.00
#
_symmetry.space_group_name_H-M   'P 1'
#
loop_
_entity.id
_entity.type
_entity.pdbx_description
1 polymer ?
#
loop_
_entity_poly.entity_id
_entity_poly.type
_entity_poly.pdbx_seq_one_letter_code
_entity_poly.pdbx_strand_id
1 'polypeptide(L)'
;MKADSENIAGNTIQFGLIVSGLFLSVFLIWGVIAPINAASIANGKVVLDFNRKTISHLEGGIVEEILVQEGQPVVTDQPLVILRDVQINSQNEILKK
;
A
#
# COMPACT_ATOMS: atom_id res chain seq x y z
N MET A 1 -60.76 52.22 15.15
CA MET A 1 -60.26 50.84 15.02
C MET A 1 -59.38 50.72 13.76
N LYS A 2 -58.28 51.48 13.69
CA LYS A 2 -57.37 51.52 12.51
C LYS A 2 -55.89 51.73 12.90
N ALA A 3 -55.61 52.06 14.17
CA ALA A 3 -54.27 52.34 14.69
C ALA A 3 -53.53 51.05 15.10
N ASP A 4 -54.27 50.01 15.50
CA ASP A 4 -53.69 48.80 16.07
C ASP A 4 -53.09 47.91 14.97
N SER A 5 -53.66 47.91 13.76
CA SER A 5 -53.20 47.10 12.62
C SER A 5 -51.88 47.57 11.99
N GLU A 6 -51.55 48.87 12.11
CA GLU A 6 -50.32 49.44 11.54
C GLU A 6 -49.08 48.96 12.30
N ASN A 7 -49.15 48.92 13.63
CA ASN A 7 -48.07 48.43 14.49
C ASN A 7 -47.88 46.91 14.39
N ILE A 8 -48.97 46.15 14.23
CA ILE A 8 -48.89 44.68 14.09
C ILE A 8 -48.16 44.29 12.79
N ALA A 9 -48.41 45.01 11.69
CA ALA A 9 -47.77 44.74 10.40
C ALA A 9 -46.25 44.99 10.44
N GLY A 10 -45.82 46.12 11.00
CA GLY A 10 -44.39 46.44 11.14
C GLY A 10 -43.64 45.45 12.04
N ASN A 11 -44.25 45.07 13.18
CA ASN A 11 -43.65 44.12 14.11
C ASN A 11 -43.55 42.70 13.53
N THR A 12 -44.50 42.29 12.69
CA THR A 12 -44.48 40.96 12.03
C THR A 12 -43.36 40.87 11.00
N ILE A 13 -43.11 41.92 10.22
CA ILE A 13 -42.03 41.95 9.23
C ILE A 13 -40.66 41.96 9.92
N GLN A 14 -40.51 42.75 11.00
CA GLN A 14 -39.28 42.74 11.80
C GLN A 14 -39.02 41.38 12.44
N PHE A 15 -40.06 40.73 12.97
CA PHE A 15 -39.94 39.38 13.53
C PHE A 15 -39.51 38.36 12.47
N GLY A 16 -40.10 38.42 11.26
CA GLY A 16 -39.71 37.56 10.14
C GLY A 16 -38.25 37.76 9.72
N LEU A 17 -37.78 39.00 9.63
CA LEU A 17 -36.38 39.34 9.32
C LEU A 17 -35.41 38.81 10.37
N ILE A 18 -35.74 38.95 11.65
CA ILE A 18 -34.91 38.45 12.76
C ILE A 18 -34.81 36.93 12.70
N VAL A 19 -35.94 36.22 12.55
CA VAL A 19 -35.97 34.75 12.49
C VAL A 19 -35.18 34.23 11.29
N SER A 20 -35.34 34.87 10.12
CA SER A 20 -34.60 34.49 8.91
C SER A 20 -33.09 34.73 9.06
N GLY A 21 -32.68 35.88 9.62
CA GLY A 21 -31.28 36.18 9.89
C GLY A 21 -30.65 35.22 10.88
N LEU A 22 -31.39 34.83 11.92
CA LEU A 22 -30.93 33.89 12.94
C LEU A 22 -30.75 32.49 12.35
N PHE A 23 -31.69 32.03 11.52
CA PHE A 23 -31.59 30.75 10.81
C PHE A 23 -30.35 30.68 9.90
N LEU A 24 -30.14 31.72 9.07
CA LEU A 24 -28.98 31.79 8.19
C LEU A 24 -27.67 31.83 8.98
N SER A 25 -27.63 32.58 10.07
CA SER A 25 -26.44 32.68 10.94
C SER A 25 -26.08 31.33 11.54
N VAL A 26 -27.06 30.60 12.09
CA VAL A 26 -26.84 29.27 12.67
C VAL A 26 -26.35 28.28 11.62
N PHE A 27 -26.94 28.29 10.42
CA PHE A 27 -26.53 27.41 9.33
C PHE A 27 -25.09 27.68 8.87
N LEU A 28 -24.72 28.95 8.72
CA LEU A 28 -23.36 29.33 8.34
C LEU A 28 -22.33 28.97 9.41
N ILE A 29 -22.63 29.27 10.68
CA ILE A 29 -21.76 28.92 11.81
C ILE A 29 -21.54 27.41 11.87
N TRP A 30 -22.61 26.61 11.73
CA TRP A 30 -22.49 25.15 11.71
C TRP A 30 -21.68 24.65 10.52
N GLY A 31 -21.90 25.20 9.32
CA GLY A 31 -21.19 24.80 8.11
C GLY A 31 -19.69 25.10 8.14
N VAL A 32 -19.27 26.20 8.78
CA VAL A 32 -17.85 26.53 8.96
C VAL A 32 -17.18 25.66 10.01
N ILE A 33 -17.90 25.31 11.08
CA ILE A 33 -17.38 24.47 12.16
C ILE A 33 -17.32 23.00 11.73
N ALA A 34 -18.14 22.56 10.78
CA ALA A 34 -18.18 21.19 10.31
C ALA A 34 -16.84 20.80 9.64
N PRO A 35 -16.04 19.91 10.25
CA PRO A 35 -14.81 19.45 9.64
C PRO A 35 -15.17 18.56 8.44
N ILE A 36 -14.88 19.05 7.23
CA ILE A 36 -14.88 18.23 6.02
C ILE A 36 -13.69 17.26 6.11
N ASN A 37 -13.96 16.05 6.61
CA ASN A 37 -13.02 14.92 6.59
C ASN A 37 -12.80 14.48 5.13
N ALA A 38 -11.99 15.26 4.42
CA ALA A 38 -11.62 15.01 3.04
C ALA A 38 -10.59 13.87 2.99
N ALA A 39 -10.98 12.83 2.24
CA ALA A 39 -10.14 11.76 1.70
C ALA A 39 -9.33 10.90 2.69
N SER A 40 -9.81 9.66 2.87
CA SER A 40 -8.95 8.57 3.32
C SER A 40 -7.85 8.32 2.26
N ILE A 41 -6.62 8.75 2.53
CA ILE A 41 -5.46 8.39 1.71
C ILE A 41 -5.01 6.99 2.15
N ALA A 42 -5.48 5.97 1.45
CA ALA A 42 -4.98 4.61 1.61
C ALA A 42 -3.72 4.45 0.77
N ASN A 43 -2.54 4.47 1.40
CA ASN A 43 -1.28 4.09 0.76
C ASN A 43 -1.29 2.58 0.49
N GLY A 44 -1.83 2.18 -0.66
CA GLY A 44 -1.79 0.79 -1.13
C GLY A 44 -0.47 0.52 -1.87
N LYS A 45 0.36 -0.39 -1.33
CA LYS A 45 1.55 -0.89 -2.05
C LYS A 45 1.13 -2.10 -2.89
N VAL A 46 1.22 -1.98 -4.21
CA VAL A 46 1.07 -3.13 -5.13
C VAL A 46 2.35 -3.96 -5.02
N VAL A 47 2.26 -5.09 -4.32
CA VAL A 47 3.31 -6.11 -4.35
C VAL A 47 2.93 -7.16 -5.39
N LEU A 48 3.80 -7.37 -6.37
CA LEU A 48 3.69 -8.52 -7.27
C LEU A 48 3.92 -9.77 -6.44
N ASP A 49 2.89 -10.60 -6.29
CA ASP A 49 2.98 -11.91 -5.67
C ASP A 49 3.80 -12.82 -6.59
N PHE A 50 5.13 -12.72 -6.49
CA PHE A 50 6.02 -13.69 -7.12
C PHE A 50 6.06 -14.95 -6.27
N ASN A 51 4.99 -15.75 -6.38
CA ASN A 51 4.98 -17.16 -6.02
C ASN A 51 5.83 -17.95 -7.04
N ARG A 52 7.09 -17.58 -7.23
CA ARG A 52 8.04 -18.44 -7.93
C ARG A 52 8.46 -19.52 -6.95
N LYS A 53 7.61 -20.55 -6.81
CA LYS A 53 8.04 -21.86 -6.30
C LYS A 53 9.10 -22.38 -7.28
N THR A 54 10.34 -22.02 -7.02
CA THR A 54 11.50 -22.67 -7.62
C THR A 54 11.50 -24.08 -7.06
N ILE A 55 10.90 -25.01 -7.80
CA ILE A 55 11.12 -26.43 -7.54
C ILE A 55 12.56 -26.68 -7.99
N SER A 56 13.48 -26.58 -7.04
CA SER A 56 14.86 -26.98 -7.25
C SER A 56 14.85 -28.50 -7.38
N HIS A 57 15.33 -28.96 -8.52
CA HIS A 57 15.56 -30.35 -8.84
C HIS A 57 16.41 -30.98 -7.73
N LEU A 58 15.97 -32.14 -7.23
CA LEU A 58 16.60 -32.88 -6.14
C LEU A 58 17.85 -33.68 -6.58
N GLU A 59 18.38 -33.38 -7.76
CA GLU A 59 19.42 -34.18 -8.45
C GLU A 59 20.68 -33.38 -8.80
N GLY A 60 20.75 -32.09 -8.44
CA GLY A 60 21.98 -31.30 -8.57
C GLY A 60 22.80 -31.42 -7.29
N GLY A 61 24.06 -31.86 -7.38
CA GLY A 61 24.99 -31.90 -6.24
C GLY A 61 24.98 -30.59 -5.45
N ILE A 62 25.21 -30.67 -4.14
CA ILE A 62 25.16 -29.51 -3.24
C ILE A 62 26.17 -28.47 -3.72
N VAL A 63 25.70 -27.25 -4.04
CA VAL A 63 26.58 -26.13 -4.38
C VAL A 63 27.39 -25.76 -3.13
N GLU A 64 28.71 -25.88 -3.22
CA GLU A 64 29.64 -25.54 -2.14
C GLU A 64 29.95 -24.05 -2.16
N GLU A 65 30.24 -23.50 -3.33
CA GLU A 65 30.62 -22.10 -3.49
C GLU A 65 30.23 -21.58 -4.88
N ILE A 66 29.68 -20.36 -4.93
CA ILE A 66 29.39 -19.64 -6.17
C ILE A 66 30.47 -18.57 -6.33
N LEU A 67 31.28 -18.68 -7.39
CA LEU A 67 32.46 -17.86 -7.63
C LEU A 67 32.17 -16.58 -8.44
N VAL A 68 30.90 -16.36 -8.81
CA VAL A 68 30.46 -15.25 -9.69
C VAL A 68 29.17 -14.59 -9.20
N GLN A 69 29.02 -13.30 -9.48
CA GLN A 69 27.82 -12.52 -9.15
C GLN A 69 26.94 -12.32 -10.39
N GLU A 70 25.63 -12.12 -10.16
CA GLU A 70 24.67 -11.84 -11.23
C GLU A 70 25.09 -10.61 -12.05
N GLY A 71 25.19 -10.78 -13.37
CA GLY A 71 25.61 -9.73 -14.31
C GLY A 71 27.13 -9.60 -14.51
N GLN A 72 27.94 -10.46 -13.89
CA GLN A 72 29.39 -10.46 -14.08
C GLN A 72 29.78 -11.01 -15.46
N PRO A 73 30.60 -10.31 -16.26
CA PRO A 73 31.14 -10.85 -17.51
C PRO A 73 32.14 -11.97 -17.20
N VAL A 74 31.98 -13.12 -17.83
CA VAL A 74 32.83 -14.31 -17.63
C VAL A 74 33.51 -14.70 -18.94
N VAL A 75 34.74 -15.21 -18.83
CA VAL A 75 35.54 -15.69 -19.97
C VAL A 75 35.42 -17.22 -20.08
N THR A 76 35.65 -17.75 -21.28
CA THR A 76 35.69 -19.21 -21.51
C THR A 76 36.70 -19.87 -20.57
N ASP A 77 36.33 -21.00 -19.97
CA ASP A 77 37.08 -21.77 -18.96
C ASP A 77 37.18 -21.15 -17.55
N GLN A 78 36.41 -20.10 -17.25
CA GLN A 78 36.29 -19.59 -15.89
C GLN A 78 35.35 -20.48 -15.05
N PRO A 79 35.80 -21.02 -13.89
CA PRO A 79 34.93 -21.74 -12.97
C PRO A 79 33.89 -20.79 -12.36
N LEU A 80 32.63 -21.16 -12.47
CA LEU A 80 31.49 -20.35 -12.01
C LEU A 80 30.93 -20.84 -10.67
N VAL A 81 30.91 -22.16 -10.48
CA VAL A 81 30.31 -22.83 -9.33
C VAL A 81 31.16 -24.04 -8.97
N ILE A 82 31.41 -24.23 -7.68
CA ILE A 82 32.01 -25.44 -7.12
C ILE A 82 30.89 -26.31 -6.55
N LEU A 83 30.77 -27.55 -7.02
CA LEU A 83 29.83 -28.53 -6.51
C LEU A 83 30.56 -29.46 -5.53
N ARG A 84 29.95 -29.72 -4.37
CA ARG A 84 30.46 -30.69 -3.40
C ARG A 84 30.18 -32.10 -3.91
N ASP A 85 31.20 -32.76 -4.42
CA ASP A 85 31.13 -34.17 -4.83
C ASP A 85 31.18 -35.07 -3.59
N VAL A 86 30.03 -35.65 -3.21
CA VAL A 86 29.96 -36.60 -2.09
C VAL A 86 30.03 -38.06 -2.58
N GLN A 87 30.24 -38.32 -3.88
CA GLN A 87 29.99 -39.66 -4.43
C GLN A 87 31.02 -40.22 -5.43
N ILE A 88 32.18 -39.59 -5.62
CA ILE A 88 33.29 -40.17 -6.42
C ILE A 88 34.48 -40.61 -5.55
N ASN A 89 34.21 -41.19 -4.37
CA ASN A 89 35.20 -42.04 -3.68
C ASN A 89 34.77 -43.51 -3.57
N SER A 90 33.49 -43.83 -3.82
CA SER A 90 32.97 -45.20 -3.63
C SER A 90 33.26 -46.15 -4.80
N GLN A 91 33.70 -45.66 -5.96
CA GLN A 91 33.99 -46.50 -7.13
C GLN A 91 35.44 -47.04 -7.19
N ASN A 92 36.38 -46.45 -6.45
CA ASN A 92 37.78 -46.93 -6.43
C ASN A 92 38.04 -48.05 -5.41
N GLU A 93 37.12 -48.31 -4.47
CA GLU A 93 37.26 -49.43 -3.52
C GLU A 93 36.81 -50.78 -4.09
N ILE A 94 35.95 -50.80 -5.11
CA ILE A 94 35.43 -52.05 -5.69
C ILE A 94 36.44 -52.70 -6.66
N LEU A 95 37.46 -51.97 -7.12
CA LEU A 95 38.50 -52.47 -8.03
C LEU A 95 39.76 -53.05 -7.32
N LYS A 96 39.70 -53.23 -5.99
CA LYS A 96 40.81 -53.79 -5.18
C LYS A 96 40.44 -55.07 -4.41
N LYS A 97 39.62 -55.95 -4.99
CA LYS A 97 39.48 -57.32 -4.47
C LYS A 97 39.38 -58.37 -5.57
#